data_AF-A0A1G2Y3M4-F1
#
_entry.id   AF-A0A1G2Y3M4-F1
#
_cell.length_a   1.000
_cell.length_b   1.000
_cell.length_c   1.000
_cell.angle_alpha   90.00
_cell.angle_beta   90.00
_cell.angle_gamma   90.00
#
_symmetry.space_group_name_H-M   'P 1'
#
loop_
_entity.id
_entity.type
_entity.pdbx_description
1 polymer ?
#
loop_
_entity_poly.entity_id
_entity_poly.type
_entity_poly.pdbx_seq_one_letter_code
_entity_poly.pdbx_strand_id
1 'polypeptide(L)' 'MAKKPLMPHEGHDKHLCYLANVGFQQSHTDDYKELVKDGQYFCKACGRVAANPQNLCKPAKL' A
#
# COMPACT_ATOMS: atom_id res chain seq x y z
N MET A 1 14.38 20.54 13.85
CA MET A 1 13.08 19.83 13.84
C MET A 1 12.99 19.06 12.54
N ALA A 2 12.96 17.73 12.57
CA ALA A 2 12.86 16.93 11.35
C ALA A 2 11.50 17.20 10.68
N LYS A 3 11.49 17.76 9.46
CA LYS A 3 10.26 17.96 8.70
C LYS A 3 9.62 16.59 8.46
N LYS A 4 8.38 16.41 8.91
CA LYS A 4 7.57 15.25 8.52
C LYS A 4 7.57 15.20 6.98
N PRO A 5 7.85 14.04 6.36
CA PRO A 5 7.77 13.92 4.90
C PRO A 5 6.37 14.32 4.46
N LEU A 6 6.29 15.18 3.44
CA LEU A 6 5.02 15.58 2.81
C LEU A 6 4.42 14.34 2.17
N MET A 7 3.44 13.75 2.85
CA MET A 7 2.67 12.63 2.31
C MET A 7 1.61 13.17 1.34
N PRO A 8 1.36 12.50 0.19
CA PRO A 8 0.38 12.97 -0.79
C PRO A 8 -1.05 13.08 -0.25
N HIS A 9 -1.40 12.27 0.75
CA HIS A 9 -2.67 12.29 1.46
C HIS A 9 -2.50 11.63 2.84
N GLU A 10 -3.50 11.76 3.71
CA GLU A 10 -3.51 11.14 5.04
C GLU A 10 -3.47 9.60 4.95
N GLY A 11 -2.71 8.96 5.85
CA GLY A 11 -2.59 7.50 5.93
C GLY A 11 -1.79 6.84 4.80
N HIS A 12 -1.10 7.62 3.95
CA HIS A 12 -0.33 7.08 2.83
C HIS A 12 0.75 6.07 3.25
N ASP A 13 1.27 6.16 4.47
CA ASP A 13 2.24 5.23 5.06
C ASP A 13 1.75 3.77 5.15
N LYS A 14 0.43 3.56 5.15
CA LYS A 14 -0.18 2.22 5.23
C LYS A 14 -0.55 1.64 3.86
N HIS A 15 -0.38 2.42 2.80
CA HIS A 15 -0.73 2.00 1.45
C HIS A 15 0.42 1.26 0.79
N LEU A 16 0.09 0.28 -0.04
CA LEU A 16 1.08 -0.51 -0.77
C LEU A 16 1.97 0.35 -1.69
N CYS A 17 1.50 1.52 -2.13
CA CYS A 17 2.31 2.48 -2.88
C CYS A 17 3.53 2.96 -2.09
N TYR A 18 3.31 3.36 -0.83
CA TYR A 18 4.39 3.81 0.05
C TYR A 18 5.30 2.66 0.44
N LEU A 19 4.71 1.53 0.89
CA LEU A 19 5.44 0.34 1.30
C LEU A 19 6.37 -0.15 0.17
N ALA A 20 5.90 -0.08 -1.07
CA ALA A 20 6.73 -0.45 -2.20
C ALA A 20 7.89 0.52 -2.44
N ASN A 21 7.64 1.83 -2.33
CA ASN A 21 8.65 2.87 -2.52
C ASN A 21 9.77 2.81 -1.48
N VAL A 22 9.45 2.42 -0.24
CA VAL A 22 10.45 2.24 0.84
C VAL A 22 11.08 0.84 0.84
N GLY A 23 10.78 0.00 -0.15
CA GLY A 23 11.38 -1.32 -0.27
C GLY A 23 10.82 -2.38 0.69
N PHE A 24 9.69 -2.11 1.37
CA PHE A 24 9.13 -3.02 2.39
C PHE A 24 8.88 -4.43 1.85
N GLN A 25 8.46 -4.58 0.59
CA GLN A 25 8.26 -5.92 0.00
C GLN A 25 9.54 -6.76 -0.13
N GLN A 26 10.72 -6.14 -0.06
CA GLN A 26 12.01 -6.81 -0.14
C GLN A 26 12.54 -7.13 1.27
N SER A 27 12.37 -6.20 2.20
CA SER A 27 12.86 -6.34 3.59
C SER A 27 11.91 -7.12 4.51
N HIS A 28 10.61 -7.13 4.20
CA HIS A 28 9.53 -7.74 4.99
C HIS A 28 8.57 -8.50 4.07
N THR A 29 9.13 -9.41 3.27
CA THR A 29 8.41 -10.13 2.22
C THR A 29 7.17 -10.86 2.75
N ASP A 30 7.26 -11.52 3.91
CA ASP A 30 6.13 -12.29 4.44
C ASP A 30 5.02 -11.39 4.97
N ASP A 31 5.35 -10.27 5.64
CA ASP A 31 4.34 -9.27 6.03
C ASP A 31 3.67 -8.65 4.79
N TYR A 32 4.44 -8.35 3.74
CA TYR A 32 3.89 -7.80 2.51
C TYR A 32 2.99 -8.81 1.79
N LYS A 33 3.33 -10.11 1.81
CA LYS A 33 2.48 -11.19 1.26
C LYS A 33 1.11 -11.19 1.94
N GLU A 34 1.05 -11.03 3.26
CA GLU A 34 -0.23 -11.00 3.99
C GLU A 34 -1.16 -9.86 3.53
N LEU A 35 -0.59 -8.76 3.03
CA LEU A 35 -1.37 -7.63 2.53
C LEU A 35 -1.93 -7.87 1.12
N VAL A 36 -1.24 -8.67 0.30
CA VAL A 36 -1.58 -8.88 -1.12
C VAL A 36 -2.20 -10.24 -1.42
N LYS A 37 -2.01 -11.24 -0.54
CA LYS A 37 -2.64 -12.55 -0.65
C LYS A 37 -4.16 -12.40 -0.62
N ASP A 38 -4.86 -13.28 -1.33
CA ASP A 38 -6.33 -13.26 -1.42
C ASP A 38 -6.88 -11.87 -1.77
N GLY A 39 -6.19 -11.18 -2.69
CA GLY A 39 -6.53 -9.84 -3.12
C GLY A 39 -7.99 -9.73 -3.57
N GLN A 40 -8.74 -8.83 -2.94
CA GLN A 40 -10.16 -8.57 -3.25
C GLN A 40 -10.37 -7.19 -3.88
N TYR A 41 -9.36 -6.33 -3.84
CA TYR A 41 -9.42 -4.96 -4.30
C TYR A 41 -8.18 -4.62 -5.11
N PHE A 42 -8.34 -3.80 -6.14
CA PHE A 42 -7.24 -3.22 -6.89
C PHE A 42 -7.28 -1.69 -6.81
N CYS A 43 -6.10 -1.06 -6.86
CA CYS A 43 -6.00 0.39 -6.88
C CYS A 43 -6.18 0.89 -8.31
N LYS A 44 -7.24 1.69 -8.55
CA LYS A 44 -7.52 2.30 -9.86
C LYS A 44 -6.42 3.23 -10.38
N ALA A 45 -5.50 3.68 -9.51
CA ALA A 45 -4.42 4.59 -9.88
C ALA A 45 -3.12 3.89 -10.30
N CYS A 46 -2.79 2.73 -9.71
CA CYS A 46 -1.49 2.07 -9.94
C CYS A 46 -1.56 0.55 -10.13
N GLY A 47 -2.75 -0.05 -10.09
CA GLY A 47 -2.95 -1.47 -10.35
C GLY A 47 -2.56 -2.43 -9.22
N ARG A 48 -1.92 -1.96 -8.13
CA ARG A 48 -1.62 -2.81 -6.97
C ARG A 48 -2.90 -3.42 -6.38
N VAL A 49 -2.80 -4.67 -5.94
CA VAL A 49 -3.89 -5.47 -5.39
C VAL A 49 -3.67 -5.68 -3.88
N ALA A 50 -4.75 -5.63 -3.09
CA ALA A 50 -4.72 -5.90 -1.66
C ALA A 50 -5.95 -6.69 -1.21
N ALA A 51 -5.80 -7.41 -0.09
CA ALA A 51 -6.90 -8.09 0.59
C ALA A 51 -7.93 -7.09 1.18
N ASN A 52 -7.47 -5.89 1.57
CA ASN A 52 -8.25 -4.87 2.28
C ASN A 52 -8.15 -3.50 1.57
N PRO A 53 -9.26 -2.77 1.34
CA PRO A 53 -9.23 -1.51 0.58
C PRO A 53 -8.43 -0.40 1.26
N GLN A 54 -8.28 -0.43 2.58
CA GLN A 54 -7.50 0.55 3.36
C GLN A 54 -6.00 0.50 3.05
N ASN A 55 -5.50 -0.55 2.37
CA ASN A 55 -4.11 -0.62 1.95
C ASN A 55 -3.87 0.01 0.56
N LEU A 56 -4.89 0.64 -0.04
CA LEU A 56 -4.85 1.18 -1.39
C LEU A 56 -5.30 2.64 -1.42
N CYS A 57 -4.69 3.47 -2.28
CA CYS A 57 -5.07 4.89 -2.40
C CYS A 57 -6.46 5.11 -3.03
N LYS A 58 -6.81 4.31 -4.05
CA LYS A 58 -8.08 4.41 -4.78
C LYS A 58 -8.65 3.00 -5.01
N PRO A 59 -9.11 2.32 -3.95
CA PRO A 59 -9.58 0.94 -4.06
C PRO A 59 -10.82 0.83 -4.95
N ALA A 60 -10.90 -0.26 -5.70
CA ALA A 60 -12.09 -0.78 -6.35
C ALA A 60 -12.11 -2.29 -6.16
N LYS A 61 -13.30 -2.87 -6.01
CA LYS A 61 -13.45 -4.31 -5.87
C LYS A 61 -13.07 -5.01 -7.19
N LEU A 62 -12.40 -6.15 -7.08
CA LEU A 62 -12.10 -7.06 -8.20
C LEU A 62 -13.36 -7.77 -8.70
#